data_AF-A0A656Z5E6-F1
#
_entry.id   AF-A0A656Z5E6-F1
#
_cell.length_a   1.000
_cell.length_b   1.000
_cell.length_c   1.000
_cell.angle_alpha   90.00
_cell.angle_beta   90.00
_cell.angle_gamma   90.00
#
_symmetry.space_group_name_H-M   'P 1'
#
loop_
_entity.id
_entity.type
_entity.pdbx_description
1 polymer ?
#
loop_
_entity_poly.entity_id
_entity_poly.type
_entity_poly.pdbx_seq_one_letter_code
_entity_poly.pdbx_strand_id
1 'polypeptide(L)' 'MRPLSTAEIEALPVLARGAAVRFMLTRLYDWLNVPDGSFVMKKDPMEYVRRMRFHRQVTSATEYGLELSGADA' A
#
# COMPACT_ATOMS: atom_id res chain seq x y z
N MET A 1 -19.23 -2.56 -9.90
CA MET A 1 -18.31 -1.89 -8.96
C MET A 1 -19.15 -1.37 -7.80
N ARG A 2 -18.72 -1.54 -6.54
CA ARG A 2 -19.42 -1.01 -5.36
C ARG A 2 -18.94 0.42 -5.07
N PRO A 3 -19.83 1.40 -4.88
CA PRO A 3 -19.44 2.74 -4.43
C PRO A 3 -18.74 2.68 -3.06
N LEU A 4 -17.69 3.47 -2.91
CA LEU A 4 -17.05 3.70 -1.61
C LEU A 4 -17.84 4.76 -0.86
N SER A 5 -18.09 4.51 0.42
CA SER A 5 -18.63 5.55 1.31
C SER A 5 -17.58 6.62 1.57
N THR A 6 -18.02 7.81 2.00
CA THR A 6 -17.14 8.91 2.39
C THR A 6 -16.09 8.47 3.41
N ALA A 7 -16.49 7.69 4.43
CA ALA A 7 -15.58 7.19 5.45
C ALA A 7 -14.48 6.26 4.87
N GLU A 8 -14.82 5.43 3.87
CA GLU A 8 -13.84 4.57 3.21
C GLU A 8 -12.85 5.38 2.36
N ILE A 9 -13.34 6.43 1.69
CA ILE A 9 -12.52 7.35 0.91
C ILE A 9 -11.54 8.11 1.82
N GLU A 10 -12.03 8.66 2.93
CA GLU A 10 -11.22 9.35 3.93
C GLU A 10 -10.16 8.44 4.58
N ALA A 11 -10.50 7.17 4.79
CA ALA A 11 -9.58 6.17 5.33
C ALA A 11 -8.51 5.69 4.33
N LEU A 12 -8.68 5.95 3.03
CA LEU A 12 -7.83 5.38 1.98
C LEU A 12 -6.33 5.66 2.19
N PRO A 13 -5.88 6.88 2.55
CA PRO A 13 -4.46 7.14 2.81
C PRO A 13 -3.87 6.31 3.96
N VAL A 14 -4.61 6.11 5.06
CA VAL A 14 -4.10 5.31 6.19
C VAL A 14 -4.06 3.82 5.85
N LEU A 15 -5.07 3.32 5.12
CA LEU A 15 -5.10 1.94 4.65
C LEU A 15 -3.95 1.66 3.67
N ALA A 16 -3.67 2.57 2.75
CA ALA A 16 -2.55 2.45 1.81
C ALA A 16 -1.19 2.43 2.52
N ARG A 17 -1.00 3.27 3.55
CA ARG A 17 0.19 3.20 4.43
C ARG A 17 0.32 1.85 5.12
N GLY A 18 -0.76 1.35 5.71
CA GLY A 18 -0.78 0.05 6.38
C GLY A 18 -0.47 -1.11 5.43
N ALA A 19 -1.02 -1.07 4.21
CA ALA A 19 -0.72 -2.05 3.17
C ALA A 19 0.76 -2.04 2.80
N ALA A 20 1.39 -0.86 2.65
CA ALA A 20 2.81 -0.75 2.36
C ALA A 20 3.68 -1.34 3.48
N VAL A 21 3.33 -1.09 4.75
CA VAL A 21 4.02 -1.70 5.91
C VAL A 21 3.89 -3.22 5.88
N ARG A 22 2.68 -3.74 5.65
CA ARG A 22 2.42 -5.19 5.58
C ARG A 22 3.32 -5.86 4.54
N PHE A 23 3.34 -5.35 3.31
CA PHE A 23 4.15 -5.93 2.24
C PHE A 23 5.66 -5.76 2.46
N MET A 24 6.10 -4.64 3.05
CA MET A 24 7.50 -4.43 3.42
C MET A 24 7.96 -5.53 4.40
N LEU A 25 7.16 -5.78 5.45
CA LEU A 25 7.50 -6.77 6.48
C LEU A 25 7.52 -8.19 5.90
N THR A 26 6.54 -8.57 5.08
CA THR A 26 6.54 -9.88 4.42
C THR A 26 7.78 -10.05 3.53
N ARG A 27 8.11 -9.07 2.69
CA ARG A 27 9.30 -9.16 1.84
C ARG A 27 10.60 -9.18 2.64
N LEU A 28 10.67 -8.44 3.73
CA LEU A 28 11.83 -8.46 4.61
C LEU A 28 11.99 -9.84 5.24
N TYR A 29 10.91 -10.41 5.75
CA TYR A 29 10.92 -11.76 6.29
C TYR A 29 11.38 -12.78 5.25
N ASP A 30 10.77 -12.76 4.06
CA ASP A 30 11.14 -13.67 2.98
C ASP A 30 12.62 -13.50 2.60
N TRP A 31 13.11 -12.27 2.53
CA TRP A 31 14.51 -11.97 2.19
C TRP A 31 15.50 -12.56 3.21
N LEU A 32 15.18 -12.46 4.50
CA LEU A 32 16.02 -12.94 5.60
C LEU A 32 15.96 -14.46 5.77
N ASN A 33 14.86 -15.10 5.36
CA ASN A 33 14.61 -16.51 5.62
C ASN A 33 14.65 -17.39 4.34
N VAL A 34 15.32 -16.93 3.27
CA VAL A 34 15.44 -17.72 2.04
C VAL A 34 16.26 -19.00 2.32
N PRO A 35 15.73 -20.21 2.05
CA PRO A 35 16.47 -21.45 2.18
C PRO A 35 17.64 -21.53 1.19
N ASP A 36 18.73 -22.18 1.62
CA ASP A 36 19.86 -22.48 0.73
C ASP A 36 19.41 -23.33 -0.47
N GLY A 37 19.90 -22.99 -1.67
CA GLY A 37 19.51 -23.68 -2.91
C GLY A 37 18.18 -23.25 -3.52
N SER A 38 17.52 -22.23 -2.95
CA SER A 38 16.31 -21.62 -3.51
C SER A 38 16.59 -20.91 -4.84
N PHE A 39 15.80 -21.24 -5.88
CA PHE A 39 15.74 -20.49 -7.14
C PHE A 39 14.82 -19.26 -7.08
N VAL A 40 14.30 -18.91 -5.89
CA VAL A 40 13.36 -17.80 -5.73
C VAL A 40 14.09 -16.46 -5.86
N MET A 41 13.65 -15.64 -6.81
CA MET A 41 14.14 -14.28 -6.96
C MET A 41 13.75 -13.42 -5.76
N LYS A 42 14.75 -12.93 -5.01
CA LYS A 42 14.54 -11.99 -3.90
C LYS A 42 14.00 -10.67 -4.43
N LYS A 43 12.95 -10.14 -3.79
CA LYS A 43 12.36 -8.82 -4.10
C LYS A 43 12.74 -7.82 -3.03
N ASP A 44 13.27 -6.67 -3.45
CA ASP A 44 13.74 -5.61 -2.55
C ASP A 44 12.64 -5.12 -1.60
N PRO A 45 12.76 -5.29 -0.27
CA PRO A 45 11.80 -4.73 0.69
C PRO A 45 11.84 -3.20 0.69
N MET A 46 12.94 -2.57 0.29
CA MET A 46 13.04 -1.11 0.21
C MET A 46 12.12 -0.50 -0.83
N GLU A 47 11.63 -1.29 -1.79
CA GLU A 47 10.54 -0.87 -2.68
C GLU A 47 9.31 -0.41 -1.87
N TYR A 48 8.93 -1.15 -0.84
CA TYR A 48 7.77 -0.80 -0.03
C TYR A 48 8.07 0.28 1.02
N VAL A 49 9.32 0.49 1.41
CA VAL A 49 9.70 1.68 2.19
C VAL A 49 9.50 2.95 1.35
N ARG A 50 9.87 2.93 0.06
CA ARG A 50 9.61 4.05 -0.86
C ARG A 50 8.10 4.30 -1.00
N ARG A 51 7.30 3.25 -1.22
CA ARG A 51 5.83 3.36 -1.26
C ARG A 51 5.25 3.88 0.05
N MET A 52 5.71 3.40 1.20
CA MET A 52 5.28 3.90 2.51
C MET A 52 5.58 5.39 2.67
N ARG A 53 6.77 5.86 2.27
CA ARG A 53 7.13 7.29 2.31
C ARG A 53 6.22 8.12 1.42
N PHE A 54 5.88 7.63 0.23
CA PHE A 54 4.88 8.26 -0.63
C PHE A 54 3.50 8.34 0.04
N HIS A 55 2.95 7.23 0.56
CA HIS A 55 1.64 7.24 1.23
C HIS A 55 1.59 8.07 2.53
N ARG A 56 2.75 8.41 3.11
CA ARG A 56 2.85 9.36 4.23
C ARG A 56 2.70 10.82 3.81
N GLN A 57 2.97 11.14 2.55
CA GLN A 57 2.82 12.50 2.01
C GLN A 57 1.38 12.75 1.54
N VAL A 58 0.63 11.69 1.23
CA VAL A 58 -0.76 11.79 0.78
C VAL A 58 -1.71 12.06 1.94
N THR A 59 -2.50 13.12 1.80
CA THR A 59 -3.48 13.59 2.78
C THR A 59 -4.93 13.33 2.35
N SER A 60 -5.17 13.18 1.05
CA SER A 60 -6.50 12.94 0.46
C SER A 60 -6.48 11.81 -0.56
N ALA A 61 -7.59 11.09 -0.69
CA ALA A 61 -7.78 10.07 -1.72
C ALA A 61 -7.73 10.63 -3.15
N THR A 62 -8.02 11.92 -3.35
CA THR A 62 -7.93 12.59 -4.66
C THR A 62 -6.51 12.61 -5.21
N GLU A 63 -5.49 12.62 -4.34
CA GLU A 63 -4.08 12.55 -4.73
C GLU A 63 -3.69 11.16 -5.29
N TYR A 64 -4.51 10.13 -5.03
CA TYR A 64 -4.39 8.83 -5.69
C TYR A 64 -5.13 8.76 -7.04
N GLY A 65 -5.74 9.86 -7.49
CA GLY A 65 -6.53 9.92 -8.71
C GLY A 65 -7.99 9.49 -8.52
N LEU A 66 -8.49 9.42 -7.28
CA LEU A 66 -9.91 9.18 -7.05
C LEU A 66 -10.72 10.44 -7.39
N GLU A 67 -11.55 10.35 -8.43
CA GLU A 67 -12.53 11.39 -8.73
C GLU A 67 -13.74 11.23 -7.80
N LEU A 68 -14.12 12.31 -7.11
CA LEU A 68 -15.28 12.34 -6.20
C LEU A 68 -16.60 12.53 -6.96
N SER A 69 -16.71 11.99 -8.19
CA SER A 69 -17.92 12.06 -9.00
C SER A 69 -18.89 10.94 -8.59
N GLY A 70 -19.76 11.25 -7.60
CA GLY A 70 -20.91 10.40 -7.26
C GLY A 70 -20.92 9.80 -5.85
N ALA A 71 -20.32 10.45 -4.86
CA ALA A 71 -20.54 10.08 -3.46
C ALA A 71 -21.93 10.48 -2.92
N ASP A 72 -22.71 11.25 -3.70
CA ASP A 72 -24.07 11.64 -3.37
C ASP A 72 -25.05 11.14 -4.44
N ALA A 73 -25.64 9.96 -4.19
CA ALA A 73 -26.97 9.53 -4.63
C ALA A 73 -27.48 8.41 -3.72
#